data_AF-M1BKZ8-F1
#
_entry.id   AF-M1BKZ8-F1
#
_cell.length_a   1.000
_cell.length_b   1.000
_cell.length_c   1.000
_cell.angle_alpha   90.00
_cell.angle_beta   90.00
_cell.angle_gamma   90.00
#
_symmetry.space_group_name_H-M   'P 1'
#
loop_
_entity.id
_entity.type
_entity.pdbx_description
1 polymer ?
#
loop_
_entity_poly.entity_id
_entity_poly.type
_entity_poly.pdbx_seq_one_letter_code
_entity_poly.pdbx_strand_id
1 'polypeptide(L)'
;MEVLSVHAKQAAAGIVRRLQLGSKLSDVATSREDVLALFELYKNEGYILTEHEGRFCIVLKESSSPQDMLKSLFHVNYLYWLETKAGIKSSSVANDCRPGGRLQMSLEYVEREFNHVKTDGEVAGWVTDSLIARPLPNRIRLDYTAVSSVAEG
;
A
#
# COMPACT_ATOMS: atom_id res chain seq x y z
N MET A 1 -6.40 23.36 5.76
CA MET A 1 -6.52 22.30 4.74
C MET A 1 -5.16 22.08 4.12
N GLU A 2 -4.49 20.99 4.46
CA GLU A 2 -3.16 20.69 3.96
C GLU A 2 -3.28 20.04 2.58
N VAL A 3 -2.76 20.72 1.55
CA VAL A 3 -2.79 20.24 0.17
C VAL A 3 -1.58 19.33 -0.03
N LEU A 4 -1.79 18.13 -0.60
CA LEU A 4 -0.69 17.23 -0.96
C LEU A 4 0.39 17.96 -1.76
N SER A 5 1.64 17.76 -1.34
CA SER A 5 2.81 18.33 -2.04
C SER A 5 2.89 17.84 -3.48
N VAL A 6 3.57 18.62 -4.33
CA VAL A 6 3.80 18.24 -5.74
C VAL A 6 4.52 16.89 -5.83
N HIS A 7 5.51 16.66 -4.97
CA HIS A 7 6.24 15.39 -4.90
C HIS A 7 5.33 14.22 -4.51
N ALA A 8 4.41 14.40 -3.55
CA ALA A 8 3.47 13.36 -3.18
C ALA A 8 2.52 12.99 -4.34
N LYS A 9 2.01 14.01 -5.06
CA LYS A 9 1.17 13.80 -6.25
C LYS A 9 1.92 13.06 -7.36
N GLN A 10 3.18 13.42 -7.61
CA GLN A 10 4.02 12.77 -8.61
C GLN A 10 4.35 11.32 -8.21
N ALA A 11 4.66 11.06 -6.94
CA ALA A 11 4.90 9.72 -6.43
C ALA A 11 3.65 8.83 -6.59
N ALA A 12 2.47 9.33 -6.20
CA ALA A 12 1.22 8.62 -6.39
C ALA A 12 0.95 8.32 -7.86
N ALA A 13 1.17 9.28 -8.76
CA ALA A 13 1.04 9.06 -10.20
C ALA A 13 2.03 8.01 -10.73
N GLY A 14 3.27 8.00 -10.23
CA GLY A 14 4.28 6.99 -10.58
C GLY A 14 3.90 5.59 -10.12
N ILE A 15 3.41 5.46 -8.89
CA ILE A 15 2.91 4.20 -8.33
C ILE A 15 1.73 3.69 -9.15
N VAL A 16 0.70 4.51 -9.37
CA VAL A 16 -0.50 4.12 -10.12
C VAL A 16 -0.17 3.64 -11.53
N ARG A 17 0.80 4.25 -12.21
CA ARG A 17 1.23 3.81 -13.55
C ARG A 17 1.92 2.44 -13.56
N ARG A 18 2.58 2.06 -12.47
CA ARG A 18 3.35 0.81 -12.34
C ARG A 18 2.57 -0.30 -11.64
N LEU A 19 1.47 0.04 -10.98
CA LEU A 19 0.66 -0.89 -10.20
C LEU A 19 -0.12 -1.83 -11.12
N GLN A 20 -0.06 -3.13 -10.82
CA GLN A 20 -0.87 -4.16 -11.45
C GLN A 20 -1.50 -5.05 -10.37
N LEU A 21 -2.78 -4.80 -10.11
CA LEU A 21 -3.57 -5.57 -9.14
C LEU A 21 -4.27 -6.74 -9.84
N GLY A 22 -4.17 -7.94 -9.26
CA GLY A 22 -4.78 -9.14 -9.82
C GLY A 22 -3.92 -9.84 -10.87
N SER A 23 -2.59 -9.73 -10.78
CA SER A 23 -1.66 -10.51 -11.58
C SER A 23 -1.79 -12.01 -11.25
N LYS A 24 -1.48 -12.88 -12.21
CA LYS A 24 -1.31 -14.32 -11.92
C LYS A 24 0.11 -14.59 -11.47
N LEU A 25 0.28 -15.59 -10.61
CA LEU A 25 1.61 -15.99 -10.15
C LEU A 25 2.49 -16.47 -11.32
N SER A 26 1.90 -17.13 -12.31
CA SER A 26 2.56 -17.57 -13.54
C SER A 26 3.15 -16.43 -14.36
N ASP A 27 2.62 -15.22 -14.21
CA ASP A 27 3.03 -14.07 -15.01
C ASP A 27 4.22 -13.34 -14.37
N VAL A 28 4.58 -13.67 -13.12
CA VAL A 28 5.55 -12.90 -12.33
C VAL A 28 6.67 -13.74 -11.74
N ALA A 29 6.48 -15.06 -11.63
CA ALA A 29 7.49 -16.00 -11.15
C ALA A 29 7.93 -16.91 -12.31
N THR A 30 9.20 -16.83 -12.68
CA THR A 30 9.74 -17.54 -13.86
C THR A 30 10.38 -18.87 -13.51
N SER A 31 10.65 -19.10 -12.22
CA SER A 31 11.27 -20.34 -11.73
C SER A 31 10.50 -20.94 -10.55
N ARG A 32 10.72 -22.24 -10.32
CA ARG A 32 10.20 -22.93 -9.13
C ARG A 32 10.75 -22.32 -7.83
N GLU A 33 11.98 -21.83 -7.85
CA GLU A 33 12.60 -21.18 -6.68
C GLU A 33 11.86 -19.89 -6.32
N ASP A 34 11.53 -19.05 -7.31
CA ASP A 34 10.78 -17.81 -7.10
C ASP A 34 9.39 -18.07 -6.52
N VAL A 35 8.69 -19.08 -7.06
CA VAL A 35 7.39 -19.50 -6.55
C VAL A 35 7.48 -19.89 -5.08
N LEU A 36 8.43 -20.75 -4.71
CA LEU A 36 8.60 -21.19 -3.33
C LEU A 36 8.99 -20.04 -2.40
N ALA A 37 9.89 -19.16 -2.84
CA ALA A 37 10.32 -18.00 -2.06
C ALA A 37 9.17 -17.02 -1.79
N LEU A 38 8.34 -16.72 -2.81
CA LEU A 38 7.17 -15.87 -2.66
C LEU A 38 6.12 -16.50 -1.75
N PHE A 39 5.84 -17.79 -1.89
CA PHE A 39 4.88 -18.48 -1.03
C PHE A 39 5.34 -18.51 0.43
N GLU A 40 6.62 -18.76 0.69
CA GLU A 40 7.15 -18.79 2.05
C GLU A 40 7.13 -17.39 2.69
N LEU A 41 7.56 -16.36 1.95
CA LEU A 41 7.59 -14.99 2.45
C LEU A 41 6.18 -14.50 2.82
N TYR A 42 5.21 -14.69 1.92
CA TYR A 42 3.85 -14.18 2.09
C TYR A 42 2.90 -15.19 2.74
N LYS A 43 3.38 -16.25 3.40
CA LYS A 43 2.53 -17.34 3.91
C LYS A 43 1.36 -16.87 4.79
N ASN A 44 1.55 -15.80 5.55
CA ASN A 44 0.55 -15.24 6.47
C ASN A 44 -0.29 -14.10 5.86
N GLU A 45 -0.03 -13.71 4.62
CA GLU A 45 -0.71 -12.59 3.96
C GLU A 45 -1.78 -13.08 2.99
N GLY A 46 -2.85 -12.31 2.80
CA GLY A 46 -3.87 -12.61 1.81
C GLY A 46 -3.44 -12.34 0.36
N TYR A 47 -2.22 -11.85 0.12
CA TYR A 47 -1.71 -11.48 -1.21
C TYR A 47 -0.22 -11.83 -1.33
N ILE A 48 0.31 -11.78 -2.56
CA ILE A 48 1.74 -11.82 -2.87
C ILE A 48 2.08 -10.55 -3.64
N LEU A 49 3.17 -9.89 -3.28
CA LEU A 49 3.67 -8.71 -3.97
C LEU A 49 5.08 -8.96 -4.48
N THR A 50 5.31 -8.62 -5.74
CA THR A 50 6.63 -8.70 -6.39
C THR A 50 6.77 -7.59 -7.43
N GLU A 51 8.00 -7.36 -7.89
CA GLU A 51 8.28 -6.52 -9.05
C GLU A 51 8.56 -7.39 -10.27
N HIS A 52 7.89 -7.11 -11.39
CA HIS A 52 8.15 -7.76 -12.66
C HIS A 52 8.16 -6.72 -13.78
N GLU A 53 9.24 -6.65 -14.55
CA GLU A 53 9.41 -5.69 -15.66
C GLU A 53 9.10 -4.22 -15.26
N GLY A 54 9.55 -3.81 -14.07
CA GLY A 54 9.33 -2.46 -13.56
C GLY A 54 7.91 -2.19 -13.04
N ARG A 55 7.03 -3.19 -13.00
CA ARG A 55 5.68 -3.10 -12.46
C ARG A 55 5.58 -3.72 -11.07
N PHE A 56 4.77 -3.11 -10.21
CA PHE A 56 4.40 -3.68 -8.92
C PHE A 56 3.21 -4.61 -9.11
N CYS A 57 3.47 -5.90 -9.10
CA CYS A 57 2.47 -6.93 -9.37
C CYS A 57 1.95 -7.51 -8.05
N ILE A 58 0.64 -7.39 -7.85
CA ILE A 58 -0.07 -7.98 -6.71
C ILE A 58 -0.87 -9.18 -7.21
N VAL A 59 -0.53 -10.36 -6.69
CA VAL A 59 -1.31 -11.58 -6.86
C VAL A 59 -2.21 -11.73 -5.64
N LEU A 60 -3.52 -11.78 -5.87
CA LEU A 60 -4.51 -12.00 -4.82
C LEU A 60 -4.66 -13.50 -4.58
N LYS A 61 -4.62 -13.92 -3.32
CA LYS A 61 -4.95 -15.30 -2.95
C LYS A 61 -6.47 -15.45 -2.94
N GLU A 62 -6.97 -16.66 -3.06
CA GLU A 62 -8.41 -16.92 -3.01
C GLU A 62 -9.05 -16.46 -1.68
N SER A 63 -8.27 -16.46 -0.60
CA SER A 63 -8.68 -15.97 0.72
C SER A 63 -8.51 -14.46 0.92
N SER A 64 -8.16 -13.69 -0.11
CA SER A 64 -7.97 -12.24 0.01
C SER A 64 -9.24 -11.55 0.49
N SER A 65 -9.12 -10.81 1.59
CA SER A 65 -10.14 -9.85 2.03
C SER A 65 -9.95 -8.48 1.36
N PRO A 66 -10.96 -7.60 1.36
CA PRO A 66 -10.77 -6.20 0.95
C PRO A 66 -9.66 -5.49 1.75
N GLN A 67 -9.45 -5.87 3.01
CA GLN A 67 -8.36 -5.34 3.84
C GLN A 67 -6.99 -5.80 3.36
N ASP A 68 -6.85 -7.05 2.90
CA ASP A 68 -5.59 -7.53 2.29
C ASP A 68 -5.27 -6.74 1.02
N MET A 69 -6.28 -6.41 0.23
CA MET A 69 -6.09 -5.57 -0.94
C MET A 69 -5.64 -4.16 -0.55
N LEU A 70 -6.26 -3.52 0.45
CA LEU A 70 -5.82 -2.22 0.96
C LEU A 70 -4.39 -2.27 1.51
N LYS A 71 -4.05 -3.33 2.26
CA LYS A 71 -2.70 -3.59 2.80
C LYS A 71 -1.68 -3.73 1.67
N SER A 72 -2.03 -4.43 0.59
CA SER A 72 -1.14 -4.58 -0.58
C SER A 72 -0.84 -3.24 -1.26
N LEU A 73 -1.81 -2.32 -1.33
CA LEU A 73 -1.59 -0.97 -1.86
C LEU A 73 -0.70 -0.14 -0.94
N PHE A 74 -0.90 -0.24 0.37
CA PHE A 74 0.00 0.37 1.35
C PHE A 74 1.43 -0.17 1.20
N HIS A 75 1.57 -1.49 0.98
CA HIS A 75 2.85 -2.15 0.75
C HIS A 75 3.57 -1.62 -0.50
N VAL A 76 2.85 -1.44 -1.62
CA VAL A 76 3.43 -0.86 -2.84
C VAL A 76 3.98 0.54 -2.60
N ASN A 77 3.29 1.38 -1.80
CA ASN A 77 3.80 2.71 -1.45
C ASN A 77 5.18 2.62 -0.77
N TYR A 78 5.36 1.67 0.13
CA TYR A 78 6.65 1.47 0.81
C TYR A 78 7.72 0.91 -0.12
N LEU A 79 7.39 -0.05 -1.00
CA LEU A 79 8.34 -0.55 -2.02
C LEU A 79 8.83 0.55 -2.95
N TYR A 80 7.94 1.47 -3.35
CA TYR A 80 8.29 2.63 -4.15
C TYR A 80 9.20 3.59 -3.37
N TRP A 81 8.96 3.78 -2.08
CA TRP A 81 9.83 4.58 -1.23
C TRP A 81 11.23 3.95 -1.09
N LEU A 82 11.34 2.63 -0.89
CA LEU A 82 12.62 1.92 -0.84
C LEU A 82 13.43 2.13 -2.12
N GLU A 83 12.78 2.05 -3.27
CA GLU A 83 13.42 2.25 -4.58
C GLU A 83 13.89 3.70 -4.77
N THR A 84 13.01 4.66 -4.51
CA THR A 84 13.23 6.06 -4.92
C THR A 84 13.90 6.93 -3.86
N LYS A 85 13.85 6.53 -2.59
CA LYS A 85 14.42 7.28 -1.46
C LYS A 85 15.53 6.53 -0.74
N ALA A 86 15.40 5.22 -0.54
CA ALA A 86 16.46 4.42 0.07
C ALA A 86 17.49 3.88 -0.94
N GLY A 87 17.21 3.96 -2.25
CA GLY A 87 18.09 3.46 -3.30
C GLY A 87 18.15 1.92 -3.39
N ILE A 88 17.25 1.22 -2.69
CA ILE A 88 17.17 -0.24 -2.66
C ILE A 88 16.31 -0.69 -3.84
N LYS A 89 16.96 -1.18 -4.89
CA LYS A 89 16.32 -1.64 -6.12
C LYS A 89 16.00 -3.13 -6.08
N SER A 90 15.07 -3.58 -6.92
CA SER A 90 14.84 -5.02 -7.10
C SER A 90 16.08 -5.69 -7.68
N SER A 91 16.33 -6.92 -7.24
CA SER A 91 17.40 -7.77 -7.77
C SER A 91 16.80 -8.98 -8.51
N SER A 92 16.58 -10.08 -7.81
CA SER A 92 15.78 -11.21 -8.24
C SER A 92 14.74 -11.52 -7.16
N VAL A 93 13.64 -12.19 -7.53
CA VAL A 93 12.60 -12.56 -6.57
C VAL A 93 13.16 -13.37 -5.41
N ALA A 94 13.94 -14.42 -5.71
CA ALA A 94 14.58 -15.23 -4.67
C ALA A 94 15.48 -14.42 -3.72
N ASN A 95 16.24 -13.43 -4.21
CA ASN A 95 17.10 -12.59 -3.37
C ASN A 95 16.29 -11.56 -2.58
N ASP A 96 15.29 -10.95 -3.21
CA ASP A 96 14.44 -9.95 -2.55
C ASP A 96 13.59 -10.59 -1.43
N CYS A 97 13.31 -11.89 -1.51
CA CYS A 97 12.61 -12.66 -0.47
C CYS A 97 13.49 -13.14 0.70
N ARG A 98 14.82 -13.18 0.54
CA ARG A 98 15.74 -13.62 1.60
C ARG A 98 15.82 -12.58 2.73
N PRO A 99 16.33 -12.94 3.92
CA PRO A 99 16.55 -11.97 5.00
C PRO A 99 17.40 -10.77 4.54
N GLY A 100 16.90 -9.55 4.77
CA GLY A 100 17.53 -8.31 4.29
C GLY A 100 17.28 -8.01 2.80
N GLY A 101 16.54 -8.87 2.11
CA GLY A 101 16.04 -8.64 0.77
C GLY A 101 14.91 -7.61 0.76
N ARG A 102 14.72 -6.95 -0.38
CA ARG A 102 13.79 -5.83 -0.51
C ARG A 102 12.34 -6.18 -0.16
N LEU A 103 11.84 -7.33 -0.65
CA LEU A 103 10.46 -7.78 -0.38
C LEU A 103 10.29 -8.23 1.08
N GLN A 104 11.34 -8.81 1.67
CA GLN A 104 11.34 -9.19 3.08
C GLN A 104 11.30 -7.96 4.00
N MET A 105 12.16 -6.97 3.76
CA MET A 105 12.16 -5.71 4.51
C MET A 105 10.84 -4.95 4.37
N SER A 106 10.24 -4.96 3.17
CA SER A 106 8.99 -4.26 2.95
C SER A 106 7.81 -4.94 3.62
N LEU A 107 7.79 -6.27 3.68
CA LEU A 107 6.78 -7.02 4.41
C LEU A 107 6.87 -6.74 5.92
N GLU A 108 8.07 -6.79 6.51
CA GLU A 108 8.26 -6.49 7.95
C GLU A 108 7.76 -5.08 8.32
N TYR A 109 8.05 -4.09 7.46
CA TYR A 109 7.54 -2.73 7.66
C TYR A 109 6.02 -2.70 7.64
N VAL A 110 5.40 -3.36 6.67
CA VAL A 110 3.94 -3.33 6.51
C VAL A 110 3.22 -4.07 7.62
N GLU A 111 3.75 -5.21 8.07
CA GLU A 111 3.21 -5.94 9.21
C GLU A 111 3.22 -5.09 10.49
N ARG A 112 4.27 -4.28 10.68
CA ARG A 112 4.39 -3.37 11.83
C ARG A 112 3.49 -2.13 11.70
N GLU A 113 3.49 -1.47 10.55
CA GLU A 113 2.92 -0.13 10.42
C GLU A 113 1.47 -0.09 9.95
N PHE A 114 1.00 -1.09 9.21
CA PHE A 114 -0.32 -1.02 8.56
C PHE A 114 -1.45 -0.88 9.58
N ASN A 115 -1.38 -1.58 10.71
CA ASN A 115 -2.39 -1.49 11.75
C ASN A 115 -2.41 -0.11 12.43
N HIS A 116 -1.26 0.54 12.56
CA HIS A 116 -1.17 1.91 13.09
C HIS A 116 -1.82 2.90 12.13
N VAL A 117 -1.44 2.85 10.84
CA VAL A 117 -2.02 3.71 9.80
C VAL A 117 -3.54 3.49 9.69
N LYS A 118 -4.00 2.24 9.82
CA LYS A 118 -5.42 1.91 9.84
C LYS A 118 -6.14 2.58 11.01
N THR A 119 -5.62 2.39 12.22
CA THR A 119 -6.20 2.93 13.47
C THR A 119 -6.24 4.45 13.44
N ASP A 120 -5.14 5.10 13.03
CA ASP A 120 -5.05 6.55 12.92
C ASP A 120 -6.03 7.09 11.86
N GLY A 121 -6.17 6.36 10.75
CA GLY A 121 -7.17 6.66 9.72
C GLY A 121 -8.60 6.63 10.28
N GLU A 122 -8.94 5.60 11.05
CA GLU A 122 -10.25 5.45 11.71
C GLU A 122 -10.51 6.59 12.70
N VAL A 123 -9.53 6.94 13.53
CA VAL A 123 -9.61 8.09 14.45
C VAL A 123 -9.79 9.41 13.69
N ALA A 124 -9.12 9.57 12.55
CA ALA A 124 -9.29 10.73 11.67
C ALA A 124 -10.59 10.71 10.83
N GLY A 125 -11.46 9.72 11.06
CA GLY A 125 -12.76 9.61 10.42
C GLY A 125 -12.72 9.01 9.01
N TRP A 126 -11.79 8.10 8.75
CA TRP A 126 -11.75 7.27 7.56
C TRP A 126 -12.21 5.85 7.86
N VAL A 127 -12.99 5.29 6.94
CA VAL A 127 -13.35 3.89 6.94
C VAL A 127 -12.35 3.14 6.07
N THR A 128 -11.70 2.12 6.64
CA THR A 128 -10.64 1.31 6.02
C THR A 128 -11.01 -0.18 5.90
N ASP A 129 -12.30 -0.49 6.00
CA ASP A 129 -12.88 -1.84 5.92
C ASP A 129 -13.03 -2.37 4.49
N SER A 130 -12.64 -1.58 3.49
CA SER A 130 -12.84 -1.88 2.07
C SER A 130 -11.57 -1.57 1.27
N LEU A 131 -11.58 -1.95 -0.02
CA LEU A 131 -10.47 -1.70 -0.96
C LEU A 131 -10.03 -0.22 -0.99
N ILE A 132 -10.97 0.69 -0.77
CA ILE A 132 -10.73 2.14 -0.83
C ILE A 132 -11.04 2.73 0.55
N ALA A 133 -10.05 3.41 1.12
CA ALA A 133 -10.29 4.23 2.30
C ALA A 133 -11.28 5.36 1.94
N ARG A 134 -12.41 5.40 2.63
CA ARG A 134 -13.51 6.35 2.36
C ARG A 134 -13.79 7.21 3.59
N PRO A 135 -14.14 8.49 3.45
CA PRO A 135 -14.50 9.30 4.61
C PRO A 135 -15.75 8.74 5.30
N LEU A 136 -15.83 8.87 6.62
CA LEU A 136 -17.07 8.62 7.35
C LEU A 136 -18.18 9.55 6.83
N PRO A 137 -19.45 9.10 6.82
CA PRO A 137 -20.59 9.91 6.35
C PRO A 137 -20.69 11.27 7.04
N ASN A 138 -20.30 11.34 8.31
CA ASN A 138 -20.38 12.54 9.14
C ASN A 138 -18.98 13.05 9.50
N ARG A 139 -18.20 13.52 8.50
CA ARG A 139 -17.01 14.30 8.82
C ARG A 139 -17.42 15.56 9.58
N ILE A 140 -17.22 15.57 10.89
CA ILE A 140 -17.38 16.78 11.69
C ILE A 140 -16.28 17.75 11.23
N ARG A 141 -16.67 18.79 10.49
CA ARG A 141 -15.80 19.94 10.20
C ARG A 141 -15.69 20.74 11.49
N LEU A 142 -14.62 20.54 12.26
CA LEU A 142 -14.34 21.33 13.46
C LEU A 142 -14.09 22.83 13.14
N ASP A 143 -13.80 23.15 11.86
CA ASP A 143 -13.54 24.53 11.41
C ASP A 143 -14.77 25.22 10.76
N TYR A 144 -15.99 24.69 10.92
CA TYR A 144 -17.19 25.46 10.57
C TYR A 144 -17.68 26.21 11.81
N THR A 145 -16.87 27.13 12.32
CA THR A 145 -17.43 28.27 13.04
C THR A 145 -18.29 29.02 12.04
N ALA A 146 -19.59 28.79 12.12
CA ALA A 146 -20.57 29.63 11.46
C ALA A 146 -20.25 31.07 11.89
N VAL A 147 -19.68 31.86 10.98
CA VAL A 147 -19.67 33.30 11.13
C VAL A 147 -21.14 33.69 11.04
N SER A 148 -21.80 33.72 12.19
CA SER A 148 -23.11 34.32 12.34
C SER A 148 -22.91 35.80 12.04
N SER A 149 -23.20 36.19 10.80
CA SER A 149 -23.48 37.57 10.46
C SER A 149 -24.73 37.98 11.23
N VAL A 150 -24.56 38.45 12.47
CA VAL A 150 -25.58 39.25 13.13
C VAL A 150 -25.39 40.67 12.58
N ALA A 151 -26.17 41.02 11.57
CA ALA A 151 -26.41 42.41 11.26
C ALA A 151 -27.51 42.91 12.23
N GLU A 152 -27.09 43.52 13.33
CA GLU A 152 -27.88 44.53 14.05
C GLU A 152 -27.43 45.86 13.44
N GLY A 153 -28.31 46.64 12.79
CA GLY A 153 -29.30 47.48 13.43
C GLY A 153 -29.09 48.90 12.91
#